data_AF-A0A1Q3IZI8-F1
#
_entry.id   AF-A0A1Q3IZI8-F1
#
_cell.length_a   1.000
_cell.length_b   1.000
_cell.length_c   1.000
_cell.angle_alpha   90.00
_cell.angle_beta   90.00
_cell.angle_gamma   90.00
#
_symmetry.space_group_name_H-M   'P 1'
#
loop_
_entity.id
_entity.type
_entity.pdbx_description
1 polymer ?
#
loop_
_entity_poly.entity_id
_entity_poly.type
_entity_poly.pdbx_seq_one_letter_code
_entity_poly.pdbx_strand_id
1 'polypeptide(L)'
;MFNTMDLGLKDAFLEAEEGRSRDIAAFLAKFDAIFSLNQDLFLERKYAPVMSVLNPQRFAGFGSPGMSVPNPHMGGGEDLITAKRTPLAESEFRTNPNTQPYFKLHGSSNWYDSTGTNHLLVMGGNKTGAIRKSPLLNWYSEQFDHYMLQGARLMVIGYSFGDPHINASIMTGAQAGARVFIIDPAGTSVLDQREGVIKLAQSDLMSAVQPALIGASRRPLKSTFGSDAVEYHRVMTFFNW
;
A
#
# COMPACT_ATOMS: atom_id res chain seq x y z
N MET A 1 15.08 -5.25 15.39
CA MET A 1 14.90 -4.10 14.47
C MET A 1 13.43 -3.88 14.13
N PHE A 2 12.73 -4.82 13.49
CA PHE A 2 11.30 -4.69 13.18
C PHE A 2 10.39 -4.58 14.41
N ASN A 3 10.59 -5.40 15.45
CA ASN A 3 9.85 -5.26 16.71
C ASN A 3 10.03 -3.87 17.36
N THR A 4 11.21 -3.25 17.23
CA THR A 4 11.49 -1.91 17.76
C THR A 4 10.81 -0.82 16.94
N MET A 5 10.74 -0.97 15.61
CA MET A 5 9.97 -0.09 14.73
C MET A 5 8.46 -0.23 14.96
N ASP A 6 7.95 -1.46 15.06
CA ASP A 6 6.53 -1.73 15.33
C ASP A 6 6.11 -1.20 16.71
N LEU A 7 7.02 -1.17 17.69
CA LEU A 7 6.81 -0.49 18.98
C LEU A 7 6.76 1.04 18.82
N GLY A 8 7.66 1.64 18.06
CA GLY A 8 7.66 3.10 17.81
C GLY A 8 6.43 3.57 17.02
N LEU A 9 5.84 2.71 16.19
CA LEU A 9 4.60 2.99 15.47
C LEU A 9 3.35 2.96 16.37
N LYS A 10 3.44 2.43 17.60
CA LYS A 10 2.32 2.50 18.57
C LYS A 10 1.99 3.93 18.92
N ASP A 11 2.99 4.79 19.04
CA ASP A 11 2.83 6.20 19.43
C ASP A 11 2.63 7.13 18.22
N ALA A 12 2.76 6.59 17.00
CA ALA A 12 2.51 7.36 15.78
C ALA A 12 1.00 7.62 15.58
N PHE A 13 0.66 8.84 15.20
CA PHE A 13 -0.73 9.24 14.92
C PHE A 13 -1.03 9.08 13.42
N LEU A 14 -2.18 8.48 13.12
CA LEU A 14 -2.79 8.52 11.78
C LEU A 14 -3.64 9.81 11.60
N GLU A 15 -3.74 10.64 12.63
CA GLU A 15 -4.49 11.89 12.61
C GLU A 15 -3.55 13.08 12.44
N ALA A 16 -4.04 14.14 11.82
CA ALA A 16 -3.43 15.45 11.96
C ALA A 16 -3.79 16.04 13.35
N GLU A 17 -2.92 16.87 13.92
CA GLU A 17 -3.11 17.43 15.28
C GLU A 17 -4.44 18.19 15.45
N GLU A 18 -4.92 18.23 16.70
CA GLU A 18 -6.28 18.58 17.13
C GLU A 18 -6.83 19.93 16.61
N GLY A 19 -8.13 19.94 16.32
CA GLY A 19 -8.96 21.15 16.19
C GLY A 19 -9.69 21.29 14.85
N ARG A 20 -9.11 20.77 13.76
CA ARG A 20 -9.71 20.72 12.40
C ARG A 20 -9.22 19.53 11.56
N SER A 21 -8.70 18.51 12.23
CA SER A 21 -8.13 17.31 11.60
C SER A 21 -9.13 16.65 10.67
N ARG A 22 -8.82 16.62 9.38
CA ARG A 22 -9.50 15.77 8.42
C ARG A 22 -8.91 14.37 8.55
N ASP A 23 -9.76 13.36 8.62
CA ASP A 23 -9.34 12.01 8.95
C ASP A 23 -8.66 11.31 7.75
N ILE A 24 -7.38 10.96 7.92
CA ILE A 24 -6.62 10.17 6.94
C ILE A 24 -7.23 8.79 6.77
N ALA A 25 -7.80 8.18 7.83
CA ALA A 25 -8.49 6.91 7.71
C ALA A 25 -9.72 7.03 6.81
N ALA A 26 -10.55 8.07 6.98
CA ALA A 26 -11.69 8.35 6.10
C ALA A 26 -11.27 8.56 4.64
N PHE A 27 -10.07 9.13 4.41
CA PHE A 27 -9.49 9.24 3.08
C PHE A 27 -9.06 7.89 2.49
N LEU A 28 -8.35 7.06 3.26
CA LEU A 28 -7.96 5.71 2.85
C LEU A 28 -9.18 4.81 2.58
N ALA A 29 -10.28 4.99 3.32
CA ALA A 29 -11.53 4.23 3.17
C ALA A 29 -12.27 4.46 1.84
N LYS A 30 -11.82 5.43 1.03
CA LYS A 30 -12.39 5.70 -0.31
C LYS A 30 -11.79 4.82 -1.40
N PHE A 31 -10.61 4.25 -1.19
CA PHE A 31 -9.93 3.42 -2.19
C PHE A 31 -10.55 2.02 -2.29
N ASP A 32 -10.55 1.45 -3.49
CA ASP A 32 -11.02 0.09 -3.76
C ASP A 32 -10.10 -0.98 -3.15
N ALA A 33 -8.80 -0.69 -3.10
CA ALA A 33 -7.75 -1.57 -2.61
C ALA A 33 -6.55 -0.74 -2.14
N ILE A 34 -5.76 -1.29 -1.23
CA ILE A 34 -4.49 -0.69 -0.78
C ILE A 34 -3.36 -1.67 -1.07
N PHE A 35 -2.33 -1.18 -1.77
CA PHE A 35 -1.09 -1.90 -2.02
C PHE A 35 0.05 -1.21 -1.25
N SER A 36 0.89 -1.99 -0.59
CA SER A 36 2.00 -1.48 0.21
C SER A 36 3.28 -2.27 -0.04
N LEU A 37 4.39 -1.54 -0.09
CA LEU A 37 5.74 -2.11 -0.06
C LEU A 37 6.30 -2.12 1.38
N ASN A 38 5.60 -1.47 2.32
CA ASN A 38 6.00 -1.42 3.72
C ASN A 38 5.77 -2.77 4.39
N GLN A 39 6.68 -3.08 5.30
CA GLN A 39 6.75 -4.37 5.99
C GLN A 39 6.24 -4.29 7.43
N ASP A 40 6.13 -3.06 7.96
CA ASP A 40 5.62 -2.76 9.30
C ASP A 40 4.10 -2.94 9.42
N LEU A 41 3.59 -2.92 10.65
CA LEU A 41 2.15 -3.12 10.94
C LEU A 41 1.35 -1.82 11.10
N PHE A 42 1.79 -0.70 10.52
CA PHE A 42 1.19 0.60 10.81
C PHE A 42 -0.30 0.67 10.46
N LEU A 43 -0.69 0.26 9.23
CA LEU A 43 -2.09 0.31 8.81
C LEU A 43 -2.95 -0.72 9.56
N GLU A 44 -2.40 -1.89 9.86
CA GLU A 44 -3.08 -2.89 10.68
C GLU A 44 -3.38 -2.36 12.09
N ARG A 45 -2.49 -1.55 12.65
CA ARG A 45 -2.68 -0.94 13.98
C ARG A 45 -3.62 0.25 13.97
N LYS A 46 -3.49 1.13 12.98
CA LYS A 46 -4.10 2.47 13.04
C LYS A 46 -5.32 2.63 12.16
N TYR A 47 -5.44 1.81 11.12
CA TYR A 47 -6.49 1.93 10.13
C TYR A 47 -7.49 0.77 10.20
N ALA A 48 -7.02 -0.47 10.35
CA ALA A 48 -7.90 -1.64 10.42
C ALA A 48 -9.00 -1.55 11.50
N PRO A 49 -8.74 -1.05 12.74
CA PRO A 49 -9.76 -0.98 13.78
C PRO A 49 -10.91 -0.02 13.50
N VAL A 50 -10.68 1.02 12.69
CA VAL A 50 -11.67 2.07 12.41
C VAL A 50 -12.42 1.85 11.10
N MET A 51 -11.95 0.92 10.26
CA MET A 51 -12.46 0.78 8.88
C MET A 51 -13.96 0.45 8.82
N SER A 52 -14.44 -0.45 9.67
CA SER A 52 -15.85 -0.85 9.71
C SER A 52 -16.80 0.29 10.06
N VAL A 53 -16.31 1.33 10.74
CA VAL A 53 -17.09 2.53 11.12
C VAL A 53 -17.07 3.58 10.00
N LEU A 54 -15.97 3.68 9.26
CA LEU A 54 -15.75 4.74 8.28
C LEU A 54 -16.50 4.54 6.96
N ASN A 55 -16.72 3.28 6.54
CA ASN A 55 -17.42 2.97 5.31
C ASN A 55 -18.27 1.69 5.39
N PRO A 56 -19.21 1.58 6.35
CA PRO A 56 -19.94 0.35 6.63
C PRO A 56 -20.82 -0.12 5.46
N GLN A 57 -21.20 0.78 4.56
CA GLN A 57 -22.02 0.47 3.39
C GLN A 57 -21.23 -0.27 2.30
N ARG A 58 -19.91 -0.11 2.29
CA ARG A 58 -19.04 -0.65 1.25
C ARG A 58 -18.17 -1.78 1.76
N PHE A 59 -17.58 -1.60 2.93
CA PHE A 59 -16.65 -2.54 3.51
C PHE A 59 -17.00 -2.76 4.98
N ALA A 60 -17.24 -4.02 5.34
CA ALA A 60 -17.41 -4.47 6.71
C ALA A 60 -16.06 -4.60 7.45
N GLY A 61 -14.93 -4.46 6.74
CA GLY A 61 -13.61 -4.49 7.36
C GLY A 61 -12.46 -4.29 6.39
N PHE A 62 -11.26 -4.59 6.87
CA PHE A 62 -9.98 -4.48 6.19
C PHE A 62 -9.22 -5.79 6.37
N GLY A 63 -8.57 -6.30 5.33
CA GLY A 63 -7.89 -7.59 5.45
C GLY A 63 -6.87 -7.88 4.38
N SER A 64 -5.94 -8.79 4.70
CA SER A 64 -4.94 -9.33 3.78
C SER A 64 -5.46 -10.63 3.16
N PRO A 65 -5.90 -10.63 1.89
CA PRO A 65 -6.46 -11.82 1.25
C PRO A 65 -5.48 -13.00 1.20
N GLY A 66 -5.94 -14.24 1.29
CA GLY A 66 -5.05 -15.41 1.22
C GLY A 66 -4.12 -15.63 2.43
N MET A 67 -4.25 -14.82 3.49
CA MET A 67 -3.54 -15.00 4.76
C MET A 67 -4.46 -15.53 5.86
N SER A 68 -3.92 -16.39 6.73
CA SER A 68 -4.64 -16.86 7.91
C SER A 68 -5.07 -15.72 8.82
N VAL A 69 -6.22 -15.91 9.48
CA VAL A 69 -6.70 -14.98 10.50
C VAL A 69 -6.23 -15.50 11.86
N PRO A 70 -5.59 -14.67 12.68
CA PRO A 70 -5.22 -15.04 14.04
C PRO A 70 -6.43 -15.51 14.85
N ASN A 71 -6.27 -16.56 15.65
CA ASN A 71 -7.37 -17.07 16.49
C ASN A 71 -7.75 -16.00 17.54
N PRO A 72 -8.99 -15.48 17.52
CA PRO A 72 -9.42 -14.42 18.44
C PRO A 72 -9.43 -14.84 19.91
N HIS A 73 -9.36 -16.15 20.20
CA HIS A 73 -9.31 -16.68 21.57
C HIS A 73 -7.90 -16.75 22.16
N MET A 74 -6.86 -16.37 21.40
CA MET A 74 -5.44 -16.52 21.81
C MET A 74 -4.81 -15.23 22.39
N GLY A 75 -5.56 -14.14 22.61
CA GLY A 75 -5.02 -12.91 23.20
C GLY A 75 -5.94 -11.69 23.10
N GLY A 76 -5.48 -10.52 23.57
CA GLY A 76 -6.18 -9.24 23.41
C GLY A 76 -6.05 -8.67 21.99
N GLY A 77 -6.72 -7.54 21.71
CA GLY A 77 -6.74 -6.95 20.35
C GLY A 77 -5.35 -6.61 19.78
N GLU A 78 -4.39 -6.18 20.61
CA GLU A 78 -3.01 -5.95 20.16
C GLU A 78 -2.28 -7.25 19.79
N ASP A 79 -2.53 -8.33 20.53
CA ASP A 79 -1.90 -9.64 20.30
C ASP A 79 -2.33 -10.21 18.94
N LEU A 80 -3.55 -9.89 18.49
CA LEU A 80 -4.06 -10.32 17.18
C LEU A 80 -3.36 -9.59 16.03
N ILE A 81 -2.99 -8.32 16.18
CA ILE A 81 -2.33 -7.56 15.11
C ILE A 81 -0.89 -8.04 14.91
N THR A 82 -0.18 -8.32 16.00
CA THR A 82 1.21 -8.81 15.96
C THR A 82 1.33 -10.31 15.80
N ALA A 83 0.22 -11.04 15.91
CA ALA A 83 0.20 -12.49 15.79
C ALA A 83 0.87 -12.93 14.49
N LYS A 84 1.57 -14.06 14.60
CA LYS A 84 2.13 -14.78 13.46
C LYS A 84 1.02 -15.17 12.49
N ARG A 85 1.22 -14.87 11.21
CA ARG A 85 0.31 -15.24 10.12
C ARG A 85 1.04 -16.06 9.07
N THR A 86 0.32 -16.97 8.44
CA THR A 86 0.81 -17.84 7.36
C THR A 86 -0.15 -17.77 6.18
N PRO A 87 0.32 -17.95 4.94
CA PRO A 87 -0.56 -18.11 3.80
C PRO A 87 -1.54 -19.27 4.01
N LEU A 88 -2.75 -19.11 3.47
CA LEU A 88 -3.69 -20.21 3.24
C LEU A 88 -3.17 -21.10 2.10
N ALA A 89 -3.87 -22.20 1.81
CA ALA A 89 -3.58 -22.94 0.58
C ALA A 89 -3.87 -22.06 -0.64
N GLU A 90 -3.10 -22.22 -1.72
CA GLU A 90 -3.22 -21.40 -2.94
C GLU A 90 -4.64 -21.46 -3.56
N SER A 91 -5.30 -22.62 -3.47
CA SER A 91 -6.69 -22.80 -3.89
C SER A 91 -7.70 -21.94 -3.13
N GLU A 92 -7.29 -21.35 -2.01
CA GLU A 92 -8.12 -20.49 -1.16
C GLU A 92 -7.82 -19.01 -1.35
N PHE A 93 -6.85 -18.64 -2.20
CA PHE A 93 -6.54 -17.25 -2.49
C PHE A 93 -7.71 -16.59 -3.21
N ARG A 94 -8.38 -15.68 -2.50
CA ARG A 94 -9.49 -14.89 -3.02
C ARG A 94 -9.62 -13.60 -2.23
N THR A 95 -10.01 -12.53 -2.91
CA THR A 95 -10.47 -11.31 -2.27
C THR A 95 -11.85 -11.55 -1.65
N ASN A 96 -12.14 -10.84 -0.55
CA ASN A 96 -13.48 -10.83 0.04
C ASN A 96 -14.15 -9.51 -0.34
N PRO A 97 -15.29 -9.53 -1.06
CA PRO A 97 -15.96 -8.31 -1.53
C PRO A 97 -16.44 -7.41 -0.38
N ASN A 98 -16.62 -7.96 0.82
CA ASN A 98 -17.05 -7.21 2.00
C ASN A 98 -15.89 -6.59 2.78
N THR A 99 -14.65 -6.72 2.32
CA THR A 99 -13.48 -6.13 2.99
C THR A 99 -12.67 -5.32 2.00
N GLN A 100 -12.10 -4.20 2.43
CA GLN A 100 -11.10 -3.51 1.63
C GLN A 100 -9.83 -4.38 1.61
N PRO A 101 -9.39 -4.86 0.44
CA PRO A 101 -8.23 -5.71 0.34
C PRO A 101 -6.94 -4.90 0.54
N TYR A 102 -6.05 -5.45 1.36
CA TYR A 102 -4.74 -4.90 1.67
C TYR A 102 -3.63 -5.87 1.28
N PHE A 103 -2.89 -5.50 0.24
CA PHE A 103 -1.82 -6.30 -0.33
C PHE A 103 -0.46 -5.74 0.06
N LYS A 104 0.33 -6.52 0.80
CA LYS A 104 1.74 -6.21 1.07
C LYS A 104 2.63 -6.97 0.09
N LEU A 105 3.11 -6.27 -0.94
CA LEU A 105 3.83 -6.88 -2.07
C LEU A 105 5.20 -7.45 -1.67
N HIS A 106 5.81 -6.93 -0.60
CA HIS A 106 7.11 -7.40 -0.09
C HIS A 106 6.99 -8.20 1.21
N GLY A 107 5.78 -8.66 1.57
CA GLY A 107 5.51 -9.39 2.81
C GLY A 107 5.36 -8.47 4.03
N SER A 108 5.35 -9.07 5.23
CA SER A 108 5.11 -8.37 6.49
C SER A 108 6.01 -8.90 7.60
N SER A 109 6.33 -8.08 8.61
CA SER A 109 7.16 -8.45 9.76
C SER A 109 6.62 -9.67 10.53
N ASN A 110 5.29 -9.85 10.55
CA ASN A 110 4.62 -10.97 11.21
C ASN A 110 4.20 -12.12 10.28
N TRP A 111 4.59 -12.10 9.00
CA TRP A 111 4.24 -13.17 8.06
C TRP A 111 5.34 -14.22 7.97
N TYR A 112 4.91 -15.47 7.88
CA TYR A 112 5.77 -16.64 7.78
C TYR A 112 5.31 -17.54 6.64
N ASP A 113 6.19 -18.41 6.17
CA ASP A 113 5.85 -19.43 5.17
C ASP A 113 4.80 -20.42 5.70
N SER A 114 4.34 -21.34 4.84
CA SER A 114 3.33 -22.34 5.20
C SER A 114 3.78 -23.31 6.29
N THR A 115 5.10 -23.45 6.51
CA THR A 115 5.64 -24.22 7.64
C THR A 115 5.64 -23.42 8.95
N GLY A 116 5.47 -22.10 8.84
CA GLY A 116 5.59 -21.15 9.92
C GLY A 116 7.04 -20.94 10.38
N THR A 117 8.04 -21.45 9.67
CA THR A 117 9.43 -21.43 10.17
C THR A 117 10.18 -20.20 9.68
N ASN A 118 10.01 -19.87 8.41
CA ASN A 118 10.74 -18.77 7.78
C ASN A 118 9.84 -17.55 7.62
N HIS A 119 10.41 -16.35 7.77
CA HIS A 119 9.69 -15.12 7.48
C HIS A 119 9.35 -15.02 6.00
N LEU A 120 8.09 -14.68 5.71
CA LEU A 120 7.64 -14.31 4.38
C LEU A 120 7.83 -12.80 4.21
N LEU A 121 9.08 -12.42 3.96
CA LEU A 121 9.52 -11.04 3.86
C LEU A 121 10.59 -10.89 2.77
N VAL A 122 10.41 -9.94 1.86
CA VAL A 122 11.35 -9.70 0.75
C VAL A 122 12.20 -8.49 1.05
N MET A 123 13.48 -8.72 1.33
CA MET A 123 14.48 -7.67 1.59
C MET A 123 15.63 -7.75 0.58
N GLY A 124 16.27 -6.61 0.28
CA GLY A 124 17.47 -6.56 -0.58
C GLY A 124 17.17 -6.48 -2.09
N GLY A 125 18.17 -6.82 -2.92
CA GLY A 125 18.17 -6.53 -4.36
C GLY A 125 17.50 -7.56 -5.29
N ASN A 126 17.47 -8.84 -4.94
CA ASN A 126 16.85 -9.88 -5.78
C ASN A 126 15.36 -10.10 -5.44
N LYS A 127 14.59 -9.02 -5.42
CA LYS A 127 13.19 -9.05 -4.97
C LYS A 127 12.30 -9.87 -5.89
N THR A 128 12.45 -9.72 -7.20
CA THR A 128 11.64 -10.46 -8.20
C THR A 128 11.77 -11.97 -8.04
N GLY A 129 12.98 -12.48 -7.82
CA GLY A 129 13.21 -13.90 -7.58
C GLY A 129 12.59 -14.39 -6.27
N ALA A 130 12.60 -13.58 -5.23
CA ALA A 130 11.98 -13.92 -3.94
C ALA A 130 10.45 -13.91 -4.01
N ILE A 131 9.84 -12.92 -4.67
CA ILE A 131 8.39 -12.80 -4.87
C ILE A 131 7.87 -14.02 -5.62
N ARG A 132 8.49 -14.40 -6.74
CA ARG A 132 8.06 -15.55 -7.56
C ARG A 132 8.11 -16.90 -6.85
N LYS A 133 8.95 -17.03 -5.81
CA LYS A 133 9.04 -18.27 -5.02
C LYS A 133 7.92 -18.40 -3.98
N SER A 134 7.24 -17.30 -3.65
CA SER A 134 6.09 -17.32 -2.76
C SER A 134 4.81 -17.28 -3.59
N PRO A 135 3.96 -18.32 -3.52
CA PRO A 135 2.67 -18.30 -4.21
C PRO A 135 1.84 -17.07 -3.84
N LEU A 136 1.82 -16.68 -2.57
CA LEU A 136 1.05 -15.53 -2.11
C LEU A 136 1.60 -14.21 -2.65
N LEU A 137 2.91 -13.96 -2.55
CA LEU A 137 3.48 -12.70 -3.02
C LEU A 137 3.41 -12.59 -4.54
N ASN A 138 3.55 -13.71 -5.25
CA ASN A 138 3.32 -13.76 -6.68
C ASN A 138 1.86 -13.41 -7.01
N TRP A 139 0.90 -14.04 -6.33
CA TRP A 139 -0.51 -13.72 -6.49
C TRP A 139 -0.82 -12.25 -6.19
N TYR A 140 -0.24 -11.67 -5.16
CA TYR A 140 -0.38 -10.25 -4.85
C TYR A 140 0.19 -9.33 -5.94
N SER A 141 1.32 -9.71 -6.54
CA SER A 141 1.89 -9.00 -7.70
C SER A 141 0.92 -9.06 -8.88
N GLU A 142 0.34 -10.23 -9.15
CA GLU A 142 -0.67 -10.41 -10.21
C GLU A 142 -1.94 -9.61 -9.93
N GLN A 143 -2.36 -9.48 -8.67
CA GLN A 143 -3.46 -8.59 -8.31
C GLN A 143 -3.11 -7.13 -8.64
N PHE A 144 -1.90 -6.67 -8.30
CA PHE A 144 -1.49 -5.30 -8.64
C PHE A 144 -1.52 -5.08 -10.17
N ASP A 145 -0.95 -6.01 -10.94
CA ASP A 145 -1.00 -5.98 -12.40
C ASP A 145 -2.43 -5.95 -12.93
N HIS A 146 -3.32 -6.77 -12.37
CA HIS A 146 -4.72 -6.82 -12.75
C HIS A 146 -5.41 -5.47 -12.56
N TYR A 147 -5.27 -4.82 -11.39
CA TYR A 147 -5.85 -3.50 -11.14
C TYR A 147 -5.29 -2.45 -12.11
N MET A 148 -3.98 -2.46 -12.35
CA MET A 148 -3.35 -1.52 -13.28
C MET A 148 -3.84 -1.70 -14.72
N LEU A 149 -4.01 -2.94 -15.18
CA LEU A 149 -4.52 -3.27 -16.53
C LEU A 149 -6.01 -2.96 -16.71
N GLN A 150 -6.80 -2.90 -15.63
CA GLN A 150 -8.20 -2.46 -15.66
C GLN A 150 -8.35 -0.93 -15.73
N GLY A 151 -7.25 -0.18 -15.88
CA GLY A 151 -7.29 1.28 -15.97
C GLY A 151 -7.52 1.97 -14.62
N ALA A 152 -7.05 1.38 -13.52
CA ALA A 152 -7.21 1.96 -12.19
C ALA A 152 -6.67 3.40 -12.09
N ARG A 153 -7.27 4.18 -11.18
CA ARG A 153 -6.69 5.42 -10.67
C ARG A 153 -5.79 5.05 -9.50
N LEU A 154 -4.48 5.17 -9.69
CA LEU A 154 -3.46 4.87 -8.69
C LEU A 154 -3.02 6.15 -7.99
N MET A 155 -3.11 6.17 -6.66
CA MET A 155 -2.42 7.17 -5.85
C MET A 155 -1.16 6.57 -5.23
N VAL A 156 -0.01 7.16 -5.56
CA VAL A 156 1.30 6.77 -5.07
C VAL A 156 1.69 7.69 -3.92
N ILE A 157 2.00 7.14 -2.75
CA ILE A 157 2.32 7.92 -1.54
C ILE A 157 3.68 7.50 -1.00
N GLY A 158 4.66 8.40 -1.00
CA GLY A 158 5.98 8.18 -0.40
C GLY A 158 6.80 7.06 -1.04
N TYR A 159 6.60 6.78 -2.33
CA TYR A 159 7.32 5.75 -3.06
C TYR A 159 8.41 6.36 -3.95
N SER A 160 9.64 5.87 -3.78
CA SER A 160 10.83 6.39 -4.48
C SER A 160 11.04 5.84 -5.90
N PHE A 161 10.15 4.97 -6.41
CA PHE A 161 10.34 4.30 -7.70
C PHE A 161 11.63 3.46 -7.78
N GLY A 162 12.12 2.97 -6.63
CA GLY A 162 13.31 2.15 -6.52
C GLY A 162 13.12 0.67 -6.85
N ASP A 163 11.90 0.22 -7.15
CA ASP A 163 11.56 -1.18 -7.40
C ASP A 163 11.16 -1.41 -8.86
N PRO A 164 12.06 -1.90 -9.73
CA PRO A 164 11.80 -2.02 -11.17
C PRO A 164 10.56 -2.85 -11.53
N HIS A 165 10.24 -3.88 -10.73
CA HIS A 165 9.06 -4.72 -10.96
C HIS A 165 7.75 -3.95 -10.75
N ILE A 166 7.67 -3.09 -9.74
CA ILE A 166 6.50 -2.23 -9.51
C ILE A 166 6.40 -1.17 -10.61
N ASN A 167 7.53 -0.57 -10.97
CA ASN A 167 7.59 0.41 -12.06
C ASN A 167 7.08 -0.16 -13.37
N ALA A 168 7.47 -1.40 -13.72
CA ALA A 168 7.01 -2.08 -14.93
C ALA A 168 5.48 -2.25 -14.97
N SER A 169 4.86 -2.65 -13.84
CA SER A 169 3.40 -2.73 -13.70
C SER A 169 2.73 -1.37 -13.88
N ILE A 170 3.29 -0.32 -13.26
CA ILE A 170 2.76 1.05 -13.37
C ILE A 170 2.83 1.55 -14.81
N MET A 171 3.96 1.34 -15.50
CA MET A 171 4.14 1.72 -16.91
C MET A 171 3.14 1.00 -17.81
N THR A 172 2.99 -0.31 -17.62
CA THR A 172 2.05 -1.14 -18.40
C THR A 172 0.62 -0.66 -18.19
N GLY A 173 0.21 -0.41 -16.93
CA GLY A 173 -1.11 0.13 -16.63
C GLY A 173 -1.32 1.52 -17.23
N ALA A 174 -0.35 2.42 -17.12
CA ALA A 174 -0.42 3.76 -17.70
C ALA A 174 -0.66 3.71 -19.22
N GLN A 175 0.02 2.81 -19.92
CA GLN A 175 -0.19 2.55 -21.35
C GLN A 175 -1.57 1.96 -21.64
N ALA A 176 -2.11 1.14 -20.72
CA ALA A 176 -3.46 0.57 -20.81
C ALA A 176 -4.59 1.52 -20.39
N GLY A 177 -4.27 2.75 -19.94
CA GLY A 177 -5.26 3.77 -19.61
C GLY A 177 -5.40 4.09 -18.11
N ALA A 178 -4.59 3.48 -17.24
CA ALA A 178 -4.52 3.85 -15.83
C ALA A 178 -4.15 5.34 -15.66
N ARG A 179 -4.47 5.89 -14.49
CA ARG A 179 -4.18 7.27 -14.11
C ARG A 179 -3.39 7.30 -12.83
N VAL A 180 -2.43 8.22 -12.72
CA VAL A 180 -1.50 8.26 -11.59
C VAL A 180 -1.55 9.62 -10.90
N PHE A 181 -1.64 9.61 -9.57
CA PHE A 181 -1.46 10.78 -8.73
C PHE A 181 -0.32 10.53 -7.74
N ILE A 182 0.62 11.45 -7.60
CA ILE A 182 1.81 11.27 -6.73
C ILE A 182 1.75 12.20 -5.52
N ILE A 183 1.89 11.66 -4.32
CA ILE A 183 2.11 12.41 -3.08
C ILE A 183 3.51 12.07 -2.57
N ASP A 184 4.44 13.00 -2.76
CA ASP A 184 5.83 12.86 -2.34
C ASP A 184 6.45 14.25 -2.18
N PRO A 185 7.33 14.53 -1.19
CA PRO A 185 8.01 15.83 -1.08
C PRO A 185 8.73 16.29 -2.36
N ALA A 186 9.25 15.34 -3.16
CA ALA A 186 9.84 15.61 -4.47
C ALA A 186 8.79 15.83 -5.58
N GLY A 187 7.51 15.52 -5.35
CA GLY A 187 6.44 15.61 -6.33
C GLY A 187 6.71 14.68 -7.51
N THR A 188 6.46 15.14 -8.73
CA THR A 188 6.76 14.36 -9.94
C THR A 188 8.25 14.16 -10.18
N SER A 189 9.13 14.96 -9.56
CA SER A 189 10.58 14.80 -9.69
C SER A 189 11.08 13.48 -9.11
N VAL A 190 10.28 12.78 -8.29
CA VAL A 190 10.61 11.43 -7.79
C VAL A 190 10.77 10.41 -8.94
N LEU A 191 10.13 10.65 -10.08
CA LEU A 191 10.25 9.80 -11.28
C LEU A 191 11.62 9.94 -11.96
N ASP A 192 12.38 10.99 -11.64
CA ASP A 192 13.65 11.36 -12.31
C ASP A 192 14.89 11.13 -11.42
N GLN A 193 14.72 10.66 -10.18
CA GLN A 193 15.83 10.53 -9.24
C GLN A 193 16.63 9.23 -9.47
N ARG A 194 17.81 9.34 -10.13
CA ARG A 194 19.10 8.68 -9.82
C ARG A 194 20.18 8.95 -10.90
N GLU A 195 21.46 8.94 -10.50
CA GLU A 195 22.62 8.97 -11.40
C GLU A 195 23.04 7.53 -11.79
N GLY A 196 23.42 7.31 -13.06
CA GLY A 196 24.01 6.04 -13.57
C GLY A 196 23.15 5.24 -14.56
N VAL A 197 23.52 3.96 -14.79
CA VAL A 197 22.92 3.02 -15.78
C VAL A 197 21.39 2.84 -15.66
N ILE A 198 20.83 3.19 -14.50
CA ILE A 198 19.39 3.18 -14.19
C ILE A 198 18.63 4.29 -14.95
N LYS A 199 19.31 5.32 -15.48
CA LYS A 199 18.70 6.44 -16.20
C LYS A 199 17.87 6.01 -17.42
N LEU A 200 18.28 4.97 -18.17
CA LEU A 200 17.56 4.52 -19.37
C LEU A 200 16.19 3.91 -19.02
N ALA A 201 16.14 3.00 -18.04
CA ALA A 201 14.87 2.43 -17.58
C ALA A 201 13.98 3.46 -16.86
N GLN A 202 14.56 4.50 -16.25
CA GLN A 202 13.82 5.60 -15.63
C GLN A 202 13.31 6.63 -16.65
N SER A 203 14.06 6.91 -17.72
CA SER A 203 13.55 7.72 -18.82
C SER A 203 12.33 7.08 -19.46
N ASP A 204 12.29 5.74 -19.51
CA ASP A 204 11.13 5.00 -19.96
C ASP A 204 9.97 5.13 -18.97
N LEU A 205 10.23 5.06 -17.67
CA LEU A 205 9.21 5.24 -16.62
C LEU A 205 8.57 6.63 -16.68
N MET A 206 9.38 7.70 -16.68
CA MET A 206 8.86 9.06 -16.77
C MET A 206 8.05 9.25 -18.05
N SER A 207 8.58 8.81 -19.20
CA SER A 207 7.90 8.95 -20.50
C SER A 207 6.58 8.16 -20.56
N ALA A 208 6.52 6.99 -19.93
CA ALA A 208 5.30 6.18 -19.89
C ALA A 208 4.26 6.71 -18.91
N VAL A 209 4.70 7.25 -17.76
CA VAL A 209 3.79 7.68 -16.68
C VAL A 209 3.33 9.13 -16.86
N GLN A 210 4.16 10.01 -17.44
CA GLN A 210 3.82 11.43 -17.61
C GLN A 210 2.46 11.65 -18.29
N PRO A 211 2.10 10.97 -19.39
CA PRO A 211 0.78 11.14 -20.03
C PRO A 211 -0.39 10.67 -19.15
N ALA A 212 -0.14 9.79 -18.18
CA ALA A 212 -1.14 9.26 -17.26
C ALA A 212 -1.24 10.05 -15.95
N LEU A 213 -0.36 11.02 -15.71
CA LEU A 213 -0.38 11.84 -14.49
C LEU A 213 -1.60 12.76 -14.46
N ILE A 214 -2.46 12.56 -13.46
CA ILE A 214 -3.64 13.40 -13.19
C ILE A 214 -3.39 14.43 -12.08
N GLY A 215 -2.26 14.34 -11.39
CA GLY A 215 -1.83 15.33 -10.41
C GLY A 215 -0.65 14.89 -9.55
N ALA A 216 -0.12 15.83 -8.78
CA ALA A 216 0.88 15.55 -7.76
C ALA A 216 0.82 16.56 -6.62
N SER A 217 1.17 16.10 -5.42
CA SER A 217 1.32 16.89 -4.20
C SER A 217 2.74 16.78 -3.67
N ARG A 218 3.31 17.92 -3.26
CA ARG A 218 4.59 17.97 -2.53
C ARG A 218 4.42 18.09 -1.01
N ARG A 219 3.17 18.14 -0.54
CA ARG A 219 2.87 18.32 0.88
C ARG A 219 2.77 16.95 1.56
N PRO A 220 3.41 16.77 2.73
CA PRO A 220 3.16 15.59 3.54
C PRO A 220 1.68 15.47 3.92
N LEU A 221 1.16 14.24 3.95
CA LEU A 221 -0.23 13.97 4.33
C LEU A 221 -0.61 14.62 5.67
N LYS A 222 0.28 14.59 6.67
CA LYS A 222 0.05 15.24 7.98
C LYS A 222 -0.31 16.73 7.81
N SER A 223 0.39 17.45 6.94
CA SER A 223 0.10 18.87 6.67
C SER A 223 -1.16 19.08 5.82
N THR A 224 -1.35 18.23 4.79
CA THR A 224 -2.52 18.26 3.90
C THR A 224 -3.83 18.05 4.66
N PHE A 225 -3.84 17.09 5.58
CA PHE A 225 -5.04 16.72 6.35
C PHE A 225 -5.20 17.51 7.65
N GLY A 226 -4.16 18.23 8.07
CA GLY A 226 -4.20 19.13 9.22
C GLY A 226 -4.71 20.51 8.87
N SER A 227 -3.81 21.37 8.41
CA SER A 227 -4.07 22.81 8.26
C SER A 227 -4.15 23.30 6.82
N ASP A 228 -3.73 22.50 5.83
CA ASP A 228 -3.70 22.93 4.42
C ASP A 228 -5.02 22.65 3.69
N ALA A 229 -5.95 23.60 3.80
CA ALA A 229 -7.28 23.50 3.20
C ALA A 229 -7.25 23.32 1.68
N VAL A 230 -6.34 24.04 1.01
CA VAL A 230 -6.22 24.08 -0.45
C VAL A 230 -5.67 22.76 -0.97
N GLU A 231 -4.58 22.27 -0.37
CA GLU A 231 -3.95 21.05 -0.83
C GLU A 231 -4.85 19.83 -0.59
N TYR A 232 -5.59 19.79 0.51
CA TYR A 232 -6.61 18.76 0.69
C TYR A 232 -7.64 18.77 -0.42
N HIS A 233 -8.22 19.92 -0.77
CA HIS A 233 -9.23 19.96 -1.84
C HIS A 233 -8.65 19.46 -3.15
N ARG A 234 -7.39 19.81 -3.45
CA ARG A 234 -6.65 19.30 -4.60
C ARG A 234 -6.48 17.77 -4.56
N VAL A 235 -6.01 17.21 -3.45
CA VAL A 235 -5.88 15.76 -3.27
C VAL A 235 -7.24 15.07 -3.41
N MET A 236 -8.30 15.64 -2.86
CA MET A 236 -9.65 15.09 -2.94
C MET A 236 -10.24 15.11 -4.36
N THR A 237 -9.75 15.96 -5.26
CA THR A 237 -10.16 15.92 -6.67
C THR A 237 -9.82 14.60 -7.34
N PHE A 238 -8.83 13.85 -6.83
CA PHE A 238 -8.48 12.51 -7.30
C PHE A 238 -9.70 11.60 -7.46
N PHE A 239 -10.67 11.68 -6.54
CA PHE A 239 -11.85 10.83 -6.57
C PHE A 239 -12.92 11.27 -7.57
N ASN A 240 -12.79 12.46 -8.15
CA ASN A 240 -13.77 13.06 -9.07
C ASN A 240 -13.44 12.84 -10.56
N TRP A 241 -12.31 12.20 -10.88
CA TRP A 241 -11.88 11.91 -12.25
C TRP A 241 -12.49 10.64 -12.84
#